data_AF-A0A925XX44-F1
#
_entry.id   AF-A0A925XX44-F1
#
_cell.length_a   1.000
_cell.length_b   1.000
_cell.length_c   1.000
_cell.angle_alpha   90.00
_cell.angle_beta   90.00
_cell.angle_gamma   90.00
#
_symmetry.space_group_name_H-M   'P 1'
#
loop_
_entity.id
_entity.type
_entity.pdbx_description
1 polymer ?
#
loop_
_entity_poly.entity_id
_entity_poly.type
_entity_poly.pdbx_seq_one_letter_code
_entity_poly.pdbx_strand_id
1 'polypeptide(L)'
;MPEIGILTAQVIPDRKIGQIHVYDGHGKGKSQAALGVVLRSIGLGIAEKRQNRVLLLQFLKGPGREYSEDAAIGALRRAFPHLIDQVRTGRAEFFGPDQVQPFDKKEARRGWDIARGAIASGFYSVLVLDELNPVLDLGLLPVTEVVSTLQQKPQDLEVIITGRGAPPEILEIANLHSEMRAHRRPETNGNGRESGIEIYTGAGKGKSTSALGRALQAIGQGISRDLSHRVLIMQWLKGGTGYTEDAAIRALHQSYPHLIDHHRCGRDAIVWRGKQQELDYVEAERGWEIAQAAIASGLYKTIILDELNPT
;
A
#
# COMPACT_ATOMS: atom_id res chain seq x y z
N MET A 1 6.19 -11.02 -32.07
CA MET A 1 6.07 -11.02 -30.60
C MET A 1 5.99 -9.57 -30.16
N PRO A 2 5.08 -9.16 -29.27
CA PRO A 2 5.07 -7.79 -28.77
C PRO A 2 6.40 -7.52 -28.04
N GLU A 3 7.09 -6.44 -28.40
CA GLU A 3 8.29 -6.00 -27.70
C GLU A 3 7.89 -5.60 -26.27
N ILE A 4 8.34 -6.36 -25.26
CA ILE A 4 8.15 -6.00 -23.86
C ILE A 4 9.37 -5.18 -23.44
N GLY A 5 9.16 -3.92 -23.11
CA GLY A 5 10.18 -3.00 -22.59
C GLY A 5 9.71 -2.37 -21.30
N ILE A 6 10.63 -2.19 -20.38
CA ILE A 6 10.35 -1.57 -19.10
C ILE A 6 10.55 -0.07 -19.27
N LEU A 7 9.43 0.64 -19.40
CA LEU A 7 9.39 2.10 -19.49
C LEU A 7 10.09 2.70 -18.26
N THR A 8 11.34 3.11 -18.43
CA THR A 8 12.03 3.99 -17.50
C THR A 8 11.42 5.37 -17.57
N ALA A 9 11.01 5.87 -16.40
CA ALA A 9 10.52 7.21 -16.12
C ALA A 9 9.94 7.99 -17.32
N GLN A 10 8.63 7.89 -17.52
CA GLN A 10 7.90 9.03 -18.06
C GLN A 10 7.41 9.85 -16.88
N VAL A 11 7.66 11.16 -16.91
CA VAL A 11 6.98 12.13 -16.05
C VAL A 11 5.50 12.00 -16.36
N ILE A 12 4.79 11.16 -15.61
CA ILE A 12 3.33 11.09 -15.68
C ILE A 12 2.88 12.43 -15.09
N PRO A 13 2.23 13.31 -15.88
CA PRO A 13 1.75 14.57 -15.34
C PRO A 13 0.85 14.29 -14.14
N ASP A 14 0.98 15.11 -13.09
CA ASP A 14 0.18 15.03 -11.88
C ASP A 14 -1.28 14.76 -12.25
N ARG A 15 -1.81 13.65 -11.74
CA ARG A 15 -3.20 13.31 -11.96
C ARG A 15 -4.04 14.32 -11.21
N LYS A 16 -4.58 15.31 -11.94
CA LYS A 16 -5.53 16.32 -11.43
C LYS A 16 -6.83 15.72 -10.88
N ILE A 17 -7.07 14.41 -11.05
CA ILE A 17 -8.30 13.72 -10.66
C ILE A 17 -7.95 12.58 -9.70
N GLY A 18 -8.51 12.65 -8.50
CA GLY A 18 -8.43 11.60 -7.48
C GLY A 18 -9.20 10.36 -7.93
N GLN A 19 -8.62 9.19 -7.68
CA GLN A 19 -9.10 7.92 -8.19
C GLN A 19 -9.76 7.07 -7.10
N ILE A 20 -10.60 6.12 -7.51
CA ILE A 20 -11.12 5.06 -6.64
C ILE A 20 -10.29 3.80 -6.91
N HIS A 21 -9.55 3.36 -5.89
CA HIS A 21 -8.76 2.13 -5.91
C HIS A 21 -9.44 1.07 -5.06
N VAL A 22 -9.54 -0.15 -5.58
CA VAL A 22 -10.04 -1.31 -4.84
C VAL A 22 -8.93 -2.37 -4.77
N TYR A 23 -8.54 -2.72 -3.55
CA TYR A 23 -7.62 -3.83 -3.28
C TYR A 23 -8.41 -4.98 -2.64
N ASP A 24 -8.73 -5.99 -3.43
CA ASP A 24 -9.51 -7.17 -3.03
C ASP A 24 -8.66 -8.45 -3.07
N GLY A 25 -9.27 -9.62 -2.84
CA GLY A 25 -8.68 -10.94 -2.97
C GLY A 25 -8.39 -11.62 -1.63
N HIS A 26 -8.25 -12.95 -1.69
CA HIS A 26 -8.01 -13.78 -0.50
C HIS A 26 -6.54 -13.76 -0.01
N GLY A 27 -5.64 -13.15 -0.78
CA GLY A 27 -4.23 -12.97 -0.46
C GLY A 27 -3.96 -11.94 0.62
N LYS A 28 -2.71 -11.93 1.09
CA LYS A 28 -2.18 -10.88 1.98
C LYS A 28 -1.74 -9.67 1.16
N GLY A 29 -1.76 -8.51 1.81
CA GLY A 29 -1.19 -7.27 1.29
C GLY A 29 -2.19 -6.18 0.90
N LYS A 30 -3.51 -6.38 1.04
CA LYS A 30 -4.51 -5.37 0.63
C LYS A 30 -4.32 -4.05 1.39
N SER A 31 -4.27 -4.13 2.72
CA SER A 31 -4.00 -2.96 3.57
C SER A 31 -2.58 -2.44 3.39
N GLN A 32 -1.59 -3.30 3.08
CA GLN A 32 -0.23 -2.84 2.76
C GLN A 32 -0.21 -2.02 1.46
N ALA A 33 -0.93 -2.45 0.43
CA ALA A 33 -1.07 -1.69 -0.81
C ALA A 33 -1.73 -0.33 -0.54
N ALA A 34 -2.79 -0.28 0.27
CA ALA A 34 -3.41 0.98 0.68
C ALA A 34 -2.42 1.92 1.39
N LEU A 35 -1.66 1.41 2.35
CA LEU A 35 -0.62 2.17 3.07
C LEU A 35 0.52 2.64 2.13
N GLY A 36 0.88 1.83 1.14
CA GLY A 36 1.85 2.21 0.11
C GLY A 36 1.34 3.35 -0.77
N VAL A 37 0.04 3.37 -1.11
CA VAL A 37 -0.56 4.52 -1.82
C VAL A 37 -0.54 5.75 -0.93
N VAL A 38 -0.94 5.65 0.35
CA VAL A 38 -0.91 6.76 1.30
C VAL A 38 0.49 7.39 1.39
N LEU A 39 1.51 6.55 1.54
CA LEU A 39 2.89 7.01 1.60
C LEU A 39 3.32 7.73 0.31
N ARG A 40 2.91 7.20 -0.85
CA ARG A 40 3.16 7.84 -2.15
C ARG A 40 2.47 9.20 -2.24
N SER A 41 1.21 9.29 -1.87
CA SER A 41 0.44 10.53 -1.93
C SER A 41 1.01 11.59 -0.98
N ILE A 42 1.48 11.21 0.21
CA ILE A 42 2.22 12.11 1.11
C ILE A 42 3.51 12.60 0.46
N GLY A 43 4.30 11.70 -0.10
CA GLY A 43 5.56 12.05 -0.77
C GLY A 43 5.38 13.04 -1.92
N LEU A 44 4.32 12.88 -2.71
CA LEU A 44 3.98 13.82 -3.79
C LEU A 44 3.56 15.19 -3.22
N GLY A 45 2.71 15.20 -2.19
CA GLY A 45 2.28 16.43 -1.52
C GLY A 45 3.41 17.25 -0.92
N ILE A 46 4.42 16.59 -0.34
CA ILE A 46 5.63 17.24 0.17
C ILE A 46 6.40 17.90 -0.97
N ALA A 47 6.53 17.24 -2.12
CA ALA A 47 7.23 17.80 -3.28
C ALA A 47 6.50 19.02 -3.88
N GLU A 48 5.16 18.99 -3.88
CA GLU A 48 4.32 20.03 -4.47
C GLU A 48 3.86 21.12 -3.48
N LYS A 49 4.26 21.04 -2.20
CA LYS A 49 3.79 21.92 -1.10
C LYS A 49 2.27 21.99 -0.97
N ARG A 50 1.56 20.91 -1.30
CA ARG A 50 0.10 20.81 -1.14
C ARG A 50 -0.26 20.33 0.27
N GLN A 51 -1.42 20.75 0.77
CA GLN A 51 -1.97 20.19 2.01
C GLN A 51 -2.52 18.79 1.70
N ASN A 52 -1.75 17.75 2.04
CA ASN A 52 -2.18 16.36 1.89
C ASN A 52 -2.57 15.76 3.23
N ARG A 53 -3.85 15.87 3.56
CA ARG A 53 -4.42 15.19 4.74
C ARG A 53 -5.06 13.88 4.33
N VAL A 54 -4.84 12.87 5.15
CA VAL A 54 -5.27 11.49 4.92
C VAL A 54 -6.15 11.05 6.08
N LEU A 55 -7.32 10.49 5.78
CA LEU A 55 -8.12 9.77 6.76
C LEU A 55 -7.96 8.26 6.56
N LEU A 56 -7.44 7.59 7.58
CA LEU A 56 -7.38 6.14 7.68
C LEU A 56 -8.57 5.65 8.50
N LEU A 57 -9.65 5.24 7.83
CA LEU A 57 -10.83 4.69 8.48
C LEU A 57 -10.85 3.17 8.33
N GLN A 58 -10.79 2.45 9.44
CA GLN A 58 -10.73 1.00 9.47
C GLN A 58 -12.03 0.44 10.06
N PHE A 59 -12.78 -0.27 9.23
CA PHE A 59 -14.00 -0.98 9.66
C PHE A 59 -13.66 -2.33 10.26
N LEU A 60 -14.62 -2.90 11.01
CA LEU A 60 -14.52 -4.23 11.64
C LEU A 60 -13.31 -4.37 12.58
N LYS A 61 -12.83 -3.25 13.14
CA LYS A 61 -11.69 -3.21 14.05
C LYS A 61 -12.06 -2.48 15.33
N GLY A 62 -12.15 -3.22 16.44
CA GLY A 62 -12.47 -2.70 17.76
C GLY A 62 -11.24 -2.37 18.62
N PRO A 63 -11.46 -1.71 19.77
CA PRO A 63 -10.43 -1.44 20.75
C PRO A 63 -9.95 -2.72 21.46
N GLY A 64 -8.77 -2.67 22.08
CA GLY A 64 -8.23 -3.78 22.88
C GLY A 64 -7.59 -4.92 22.09
N ARG A 65 -7.51 -4.79 20.76
CA ARG A 65 -6.87 -5.75 19.87
C ARG A 65 -5.77 -5.08 19.05
N GLU A 66 -4.61 -5.72 19.00
CA GLU A 66 -3.54 -5.36 18.07
C GLU A 66 -3.81 -5.96 16.70
N TYR A 67 -3.69 -5.12 15.66
CA TYR A 67 -3.82 -5.54 14.27
C TYR A 67 -2.47 -5.47 13.55
N SER A 68 -2.33 -6.26 12.49
CA SER A 68 -1.04 -6.46 11.80
C SER A 68 -0.44 -5.15 11.26
N GLU A 69 -1.29 -4.23 10.84
CA GLU A 69 -0.96 -2.95 10.23
C GLU A 69 -0.75 -1.82 11.23
N ASP A 70 -1.01 -2.05 12.53
CA ASP A 70 -0.91 -1.02 13.57
C ASP A 70 0.50 -0.46 13.68
N ALA A 71 1.49 -1.33 13.53
CA ALA A 71 2.89 -0.93 13.46
C ALA A 71 3.15 0.05 12.30
N ALA A 72 2.62 -0.26 11.11
CA ALA A 72 2.80 0.57 9.92
C ALA A 72 2.08 1.92 10.06
N ILE A 73 0.84 1.92 10.58
CA ILE A 73 0.07 3.14 10.84
C ILE A 73 0.74 3.99 11.91
N GLY A 74 1.28 3.37 12.97
CA GLY A 74 2.07 4.05 13.99
C GLY A 74 3.31 4.73 13.41
N ALA A 75 4.03 4.06 12.50
CA ALA A 75 5.14 4.66 11.77
C ALA A 75 4.70 5.81 10.87
N LEU A 76 3.57 5.71 10.16
CA LEU A 76 3.05 6.84 9.37
C LEU A 76 2.70 8.03 10.25
N ARG A 77 2.01 7.82 11.36
CA ARG A 77 1.60 8.90 12.27
C ARG A 77 2.79 9.55 12.95
N ARG A 78 3.84 8.79 13.29
CA ARG A 78 5.08 9.35 13.84
C ARG A 78 5.84 10.19 12.82
N ALA A 79 5.87 9.75 11.56
CA ALA A 79 6.51 10.47 10.47
C ALA A 79 5.72 11.74 10.07
N PHE A 80 4.39 11.64 10.04
CA PHE A 80 3.50 12.68 9.49
C PHE A 80 2.32 12.99 10.45
N PRO A 81 2.59 13.46 11.68
CA PRO A 81 1.57 13.57 12.73
C PRO A 81 0.43 14.54 12.41
N HIS A 82 0.68 15.53 11.55
CA HIS A 82 -0.33 16.52 11.14
C HIS A 82 -1.07 16.15 9.85
N LEU A 83 -0.67 15.07 9.18
CA LEU A 83 -1.26 14.66 7.90
C LEU A 83 -2.17 13.44 8.03
N ILE A 84 -2.08 12.67 9.13
CA ILE A 84 -2.77 11.39 9.27
C ILE A 84 -3.79 11.46 10.41
N ASP A 85 -5.07 11.37 10.06
CA ASP A 85 -6.13 11.03 11.00
C ASP A 85 -6.46 9.54 10.91
N GLN A 86 -6.74 8.93 12.06
CA GLN A 86 -7.08 7.51 12.14
C GLN A 86 -8.38 7.32 12.92
N VAL A 87 -9.28 6.53 12.36
CA VAL A 87 -10.53 6.13 13.00
C VAL A 87 -10.70 4.62 12.87
N ARG A 88 -11.12 3.98 13.96
CA ARG A 88 -11.53 2.58 13.97
C ARG A 88 -13.01 2.46 14.33
N THR A 89 -13.70 1.54 13.65
CA THR A 89 -15.09 1.20 13.97
C THR A 89 -15.28 -0.31 14.00
N GLY A 90 -16.19 -0.77 14.85
CA GLY A 90 -16.52 -2.19 15.02
C GLY A 90 -16.01 -2.76 16.34
N ARG A 91 -16.18 -4.07 16.50
CA ARG A 91 -15.75 -4.83 17.68
C ARG A 91 -14.46 -5.61 17.44
N ALA A 92 -13.85 -6.11 18.50
CA ALA A 92 -12.56 -6.81 18.42
C ALA A 92 -12.71 -8.25 17.90
N GLU A 93 -13.88 -8.86 18.12
CA GLU A 93 -14.19 -10.23 17.76
C GLU A 93 -14.37 -10.41 16.24
N PHE A 94 -13.98 -11.58 15.75
CA PHE A 94 -14.36 -12.01 14.41
C PHE A 94 -15.78 -12.58 14.44
N PHE A 95 -16.53 -12.33 13.37
CA PHE A 95 -17.88 -12.83 13.21
C PHE A 95 -18.20 -13.08 11.73
N GLY A 96 -19.04 -14.08 11.48
CA GLY A 96 -19.63 -14.34 10.17
C GLY A 96 -21.02 -13.71 10.00
N PRO A 97 -21.66 -13.90 8.83
CA PRO A 97 -23.00 -13.38 8.53
C PRO A 97 -24.05 -13.72 9.60
N ASP A 98 -24.04 -14.97 10.10
CA ASP A 98 -25.03 -15.45 11.08
C ASP A 98 -24.79 -14.92 12.51
N GLN A 99 -23.68 -14.21 12.73
CA GLN A 99 -23.26 -13.70 14.03
C GLN A 99 -23.31 -12.16 14.11
N VAL A 100 -23.83 -11.52 13.06
CA VAL A 100 -24.02 -10.05 12.99
C VAL A 100 -24.98 -9.60 14.08
N GLN A 101 -24.55 -8.62 14.86
CA GLN A 101 -25.34 -8.02 15.92
C GLN A 101 -25.80 -6.59 15.55
N PRO A 102 -26.83 -6.04 16.20
CA PRO A 102 -27.22 -4.64 16.04
C PRO A 102 -26.07 -3.66 16.27
N PHE A 103 -25.13 -4.01 17.17
CA PHE A 103 -23.91 -3.23 17.41
C PHE A 103 -23.04 -3.11 16.15
N ASP A 104 -22.85 -4.18 15.39
CA ASP A 104 -22.02 -4.19 14.18
C ASP A 104 -22.60 -3.26 13.11
N LYS A 105 -23.93 -3.30 12.93
CA LYS A 105 -24.65 -2.38 12.02
C LYS A 105 -24.49 -0.92 12.45
N LYS A 106 -24.58 -0.65 13.75
CA LYS A 106 -24.39 0.70 14.31
C LYS A 106 -22.97 1.22 14.08
N GLU A 107 -21.96 0.39 14.30
CA GLU A 107 -20.56 0.75 14.10
C GLU A 107 -20.18 0.91 12.62
N ALA A 108 -20.71 0.05 11.75
CA ALA A 108 -20.60 0.21 10.30
C ALA A 108 -21.22 1.54 9.85
N ARG A 109 -22.42 1.87 10.35
CA ARG A 109 -23.07 3.16 10.08
C ARG A 109 -22.27 4.34 10.60
N ARG A 110 -21.75 4.27 11.83
CA ARG A 110 -20.89 5.31 12.40
C ARG A 110 -19.65 5.55 11.55
N GLY A 111 -18.97 4.49 11.11
CA GLY A 111 -17.82 4.60 10.23
C GLY A 111 -18.17 5.24 8.89
N TRP A 112 -19.31 4.85 8.32
CA TRP A 112 -19.79 5.42 7.08
C TRP A 112 -20.18 6.90 7.21
N ASP A 113 -20.82 7.31 8.30
CA ASP A 113 -21.16 8.71 8.54
C ASP A 113 -19.90 9.58 8.65
N ILE A 114 -18.84 9.07 9.28
CA ILE A 114 -17.53 9.74 9.32
C ILE A 114 -16.93 9.84 7.91
N ALA A 115 -16.97 8.75 7.13
CA ALA A 115 -16.47 8.75 5.76
C ALA A 115 -17.22 9.76 4.87
N ARG A 116 -18.55 9.82 4.96
CA ARG A 116 -19.36 10.82 4.23
C ARG A 116 -19.01 12.25 4.63
N GLY A 117 -18.85 12.50 5.94
CA GLY A 117 -18.39 13.80 6.43
C GLY A 117 -17.01 14.17 5.87
N ALA A 118 -16.07 13.23 5.85
CA ALA A 118 -14.74 13.44 5.29
C ALA A 118 -14.79 13.76 3.79
N ILE A 119 -15.56 12.99 3.01
CA ILE A 119 -15.77 13.21 1.57
C ILE A 119 -16.35 14.61 1.31
N ALA A 120 -17.38 15.00 2.05
CA ALA A 120 -18.06 16.29 1.86
C ALA A 120 -17.22 17.50 2.33
N SER A 121 -16.29 17.28 3.27
CA SER A 121 -15.54 18.39 3.89
C SER A 121 -14.52 19.07 2.99
N GLY A 122 -13.99 18.36 1.99
CA GLY A 122 -12.86 18.83 1.17
C GLY A 122 -11.53 18.96 1.93
N PHE A 123 -11.44 18.50 3.19
CA PHE A 123 -10.20 18.59 3.98
C PHE A 123 -9.19 17.48 3.73
N TYR A 124 -9.62 16.38 3.11
CA TYR A 124 -8.78 15.22 2.86
C TYR A 124 -8.53 15.10 1.37
N SER A 125 -7.27 14.84 0.99
CA SER A 125 -6.92 14.48 -0.37
C SER A 125 -6.88 12.97 -0.58
N VAL A 126 -6.78 12.18 0.50
CA VAL A 126 -6.84 10.72 0.47
C VAL A 126 -7.75 10.19 1.57
N LEU A 127 -8.67 9.30 1.21
CA LEU A 127 -9.54 8.57 2.13
C LEU A 127 -9.32 7.06 1.97
N VAL A 128 -8.84 6.41 3.03
CA VAL A 128 -8.72 4.95 3.09
C VAL A 128 -9.93 4.40 3.86
N LEU A 129 -10.66 3.51 3.21
CA LEU A 129 -11.80 2.75 3.72
C LEU A 129 -11.36 1.28 3.85
N ASP A 130 -10.57 1.02 4.90
CA ASP A 130 -9.96 -0.28 5.14
C ASP A 130 -11.00 -1.26 5.69
N GLU A 131 -11.07 -2.45 5.08
CA GLU A 131 -12.09 -3.48 5.33
C GLU A 131 -13.54 -3.03 5.07
N LEU A 132 -13.77 -2.10 4.14
CA LEU A 132 -15.14 -1.74 3.70
C LEU A 132 -15.79 -2.85 2.85
N ASN A 133 -15.04 -3.57 2.03
CA ASN A 133 -15.59 -4.66 1.21
C ASN A 133 -16.37 -5.69 2.06
N PRO A 134 -15.81 -6.26 3.14
CA PRO A 134 -16.56 -7.21 3.97
C PRO A 134 -17.74 -6.57 4.72
N VAL A 135 -17.71 -5.27 5.02
CA VAL A 135 -18.88 -4.57 5.60
C VAL A 135 -20.06 -4.61 4.64
N LEU A 136 -19.78 -4.42 3.34
CA LEU A 136 -20.78 -4.46 2.28
C LEU A 136 -21.25 -5.89 2.01
N ASP A 137 -20.32 -6.84 1.93
CA ASP A 137 -20.61 -8.27 1.74
C ASP A 137 -21.51 -8.84 2.87
N LEU A 138 -21.27 -8.41 4.11
CA LEU A 138 -22.10 -8.77 5.28
C LEU A 138 -23.45 -8.04 5.33
N GLY A 139 -23.74 -7.14 4.38
CA GLY A 139 -24.99 -6.37 4.35
C GLY A 139 -25.15 -5.40 5.51
N LEU A 140 -24.04 -4.94 6.12
CA LEU A 140 -24.07 -3.98 7.23
C LEU A 140 -24.36 -2.55 6.76
N LEU A 141 -24.10 -2.27 5.48
CA LEU A 141 -24.40 -1.01 4.80
C LEU A 141 -25.03 -1.28 3.43
N PRO A 142 -25.97 -0.43 2.95
CA PRO A 142 -26.49 -0.54 1.60
C PRO A 142 -25.41 -0.21 0.56
N VAL A 143 -25.09 -1.15 -0.33
CA VAL A 143 -24.09 -0.96 -1.40
C VAL A 143 -24.44 0.24 -2.29
N THR A 144 -25.72 0.40 -2.62
CA THR A 144 -26.23 1.51 -3.45
C THR A 144 -25.98 2.88 -2.84
N GLU A 145 -26.09 3.02 -1.51
CA GLU A 145 -25.77 4.27 -0.79
C GLU A 145 -24.28 4.61 -0.92
N VAL A 146 -23.42 3.59 -0.75
CA VAL A 146 -21.96 3.75 -0.85
C VAL A 146 -21.54 4.13 -2.26
N VAL A 147 -22.02 3.40 -3.27
CA VAL A 147 -21.75 3.68 -4.68
C VAL A 147 -22.17 5.09 -5.07
N SER A 148 -23.40 5.49 -4.72
CA SER A 148 -23.93 6.82 -5.03
C SER A 148 -23.06 7.93 -4.43
N THR A 149 -22.62 7.77 -3.18
CA THR A 149 -21.74 8.74 -2.52
C THR A 149 -20.38 8.81 -3.20
N LEU A 150 -19.77 7.67 -3.52
CA LEU A 150 -18.44 7.61 -4.11
C LEU A 150 -18.40 8.16 -5.54
N GLN A 151 -19.47 7.98 -6.33
CA GLN A 151 -19.59 8.60 -7.65
C GLN A 151 -19.69 10.13 -7.59
N GLN A 152 -20.16 10.68 -6.48
CA GLN A 152 -20.31 12.12 -6.25
C GLN A 152 -19.15 12.73 -5.46
N LYS A 153 -18.08 11.96 -5.20
CA LYS A 153 -16.91 12.45 -4.46
C LYS A 153 -16.28 13.69 -5.13
N PRO A 154 -15.61 14.56 -4.38
CA PRO A 154 -14.79 15.63 -4.97
C PRO A 154 -13.80 15.11 -6.02
N GLN A 155 -13.55 15.92 -7.05
CA GLN A 155 -12.75 15.51 -8.21
C GLN A 155 -11.32 15.12 -7.84
N ASP A 156 -10.74 15.79 -6.85
CA ASP A 156 -9.37 15.64 -6.38
C ASP A 156 -9.20 14.60 -5.26
N LEU A 157 -10.28 14.16 -4.61
CA LEU A 157 -10.23 13.16 -3.54
C LEU A 157 -9.86 11.77 -4.08
N GLU A 158 -8.75 11.21 -3.64
CA GLU A 158 -8.38 9.80 -3.85
C GLU A 158 -9.05 8.93 -2.78
N VAL A 159 -9.71 7.84 -3.19
CA VAL A 159 -10.39 6.89 -2.30
C VAL A 159 -9.78 5.51 -2.49
N ILE A 160 -9.40 4.87 -1.41
CA ILE A 160 -8.82 3.52 -1.41
C ILE A 160 -9.71 2.61 -0.57
N ILE A 161 -10.25 1.57 -1.19
CA ILE A 161 -11.13 0.58 -0.58
C ILE A 161 -10.36 -0.74 -0.48
N THR A 162 -10.43 -1.38 0.68
CA THR A 162 -9.81 -2.69 0.90
C THR A 162 -10.78 -3.67 1.52
N GLY A 163 -10.34 -4.93 1.54
CA GLY A 163 -11.02 -6.04 2.19
C GLY A 163 -11.39 -7.12 1.19
N ARG A 164 -11.86 -8.26 1.68
CA ARG A 164 -12.27 -9.38 0.83
C ARG A 164 -13.71 -9.18 0.34
N GLY A 165 -14.00 -9.68 -0.86
CA GLY A 165 -15.36 -9.77 -1.38
C GLY A 165 -15.91 -8.40 -1.79
N ALA A 166 -15.18 -7.67 -2.65
CA ALA A 166 -15.69 -6.41 -3.17
C ALA A 166 -16.99 -6.66 -3.95
N PRO A 167 -18.11 -5.99 -3.61
CA PRO A 167 -19.34 -6.10 -4.39
C PRO A 167 -19.10 -5.66 -5.85
N PRO A 168 -19.74 -6.30 -6.85
CA PRO A 168 -19.59 -5.93 -8.26
C PRO A 168 -19.80 -4.43 -8.53
N GLU A 169 -20.76 -3.81 -7.86
CA GLU A 169 -21.11 -2.40 -8.01
C GLU A 169 -19.99 -1.47 -7.56
N ILE A 170 -19.16 -1.90 -6.59
CA ILE A 170 -17.95 -1.16 -6.18
C ILE A 170 -16.85 -1.31 -7.24
N LEU A 171 -16.72 -2.50 -7.84
CA LEU A 171 -15.75 -2.75 -8.90
C LEU A 171 -16.07 -1.96 -10.18
N GLU A 172 -17.35 -1.80 -10.50
CA GLU A 172 -17.82 -1.04 -11.67
C GLU A 172 -17.41 0.43 -11.63
N ILE A 173 -17.34 1.04 -10.44
CA ILE A 173 -16.94 2.46 -10.28
C ILE A 173 -15.44 2.64 -10.02
N ALA A 174 -14.68 1.56 -9.85
CA ALA A 174 -13.27 1.62 -9.53
C ALA A 174 -12.44 2.05 -10.75
N ASN A 175 -11.52 3.00 -10.55
CA ASN A 175 -10.53 3.35 -11.57
C ASN A 175 -9.35 2.36 -11.60
N LEU A 176 -9.11 1.68 -10.47
CA LEU A 176 -8.12 0.63 -10.34
C LEU A 176 -8.70 -0.47 -9.47
N HIS A 177 -8.73 -1.70 -9.98
CA HIS A 177 -8.97 -2.90 -9.18
C HIS A 177 -7.73 -3.78 -9.23
N SER A 178 -7.21 -4.16 -8.07
CA SER A 178 -6.10 -5.09 -7.93
C SER A 178 -6.50 -6.22 -6.99
N GLU A 179 -6.54 -7.43 -7.53
CA GLU A 179 -6.93 -8.62 -6.77
C GLU A 179 -5.69 -9.38 -6.30
N MET A 180 -5.56 -9.52 -4.98
CA MET A 180 -4.45 -10.25 -4.36
C MET A 180 -4.81 -11.72 -4.23
N ARG A 181 -4.21 -12.55 -5.08
CA ARG A 181 -4.38 -14.01 -5.09
C ARG A 181 -3.17 -14.69 -4.44
N ALA A 182 -3.41 -15.53 -3.43
CA ALA A 182 -2.36 -16.32 -2.81
C ALA A 182 -2.11 -17.59 -3.66
N HIS A 183 -0.99 -17.64 -4.38
CA HIS A 183 -0.58 -18.83 -5.14
C HIS A 183 0.08 -19.88 -4.24
N ARG A 184 0.81 -19.44 -3.22
CA ARG A 184 1.43 -20.30 -2.21
C ARG A 184 1.26 -19.66 -0.85
N ARG A 185 0.87 -20.45 0.13
CA ARG A 185 0.87 -20.07 1.54
C ARG A 185 1.75 -21.08 2.27
N PRO A 186 2.90 -20.68 2.83
CA PRO A 186 3.65 -21.57 3.71
C PRO A 186 2.73 -22.03 4.85
N GLU A 187 2.84 -23.29 5.25
CA GLU A 187 2.22 -23.73 6.50
C GLU A 187 2.75 -22.82 7.62
N THR A 188 1.84 -22.27 8.43
CA THR A 188 2.23 -21.48 9.59
C THR A 188 2.98 -22.39 10.55
N ASN A 189 4.31 -22.32 10.55
CA ASN A 189 5.11 -22.88 11.64
C ASN A 189 4.54 -22.33 12.94
N GLY A 190 4.29 -23.19 13.94
CA GLY A 190 3.46 -22.97 15.13
C GLY A 190 3.77 -21.77 16.04
N ASN A 191 4.71 -20.90 15.64
CA ASN A 191 5.07 -19.66 16.32
C ASN A 191 4.41 -18.40 15.71
N GLY A 192 3.54 -18.53 14.70
CA GLY A 192 2.74 -17.42 14.17
C GLY A 192 3.53 -16.26 13.53
N ARG A 193 4.85 -16.41 13.34
CA ARG A 193 5.70 -15.44 12.66
C ARG A 193 5.85 -15.80 11.20
N GLU A 194 5.39 -14.92 10.32
CA GLU A 194 5.67 -15.00 8.89
C GLU A 194 7.09 -14.50 8.63
N SER A 195 8.05 -15.41 8.71
CA SER A 195 9.41 -15.20 8.23
C SER A 195 9.57 -15.91 6.89
N GLY A 196 9.97 -15.20 5.84
CA GLY A 196 10.23 -15.82 4.55
C GLY A 196 10.25 -14.83 3.40
N ILE A 197 10.28 -15.40 2.19
CA ILE A 197 10.28 -14.65 0.93
C ILE A 197 8.84 -14.44 0.48
N GLU A 198 8.46 -13.18 0.28
CA GLU A 198 7.19 -12.77 -0.32
C GLU A 198 7.42 -12.37 -1.78
N ILE A 199 6.64 -12.93 -2.72
CA ILE A 199 6.75 -12.60 -4.15
C ILE A 199 5.42 -12.00 -4.61
N TYR A 200 5.46 -10.73 -5.01
CA TYR A 200 4.34 -10.03 -5.62
C TYR A 200 4.50 -10.07 -7.14
N THR A 201 3.64 -10.80 -7.84
CA THR A 201 3.67 -10.94 -9.30
C THR A 201 2.28 -10.70 -9.91
N GLY A 202 2.26 -10.41 -11.22
CA GLY A 202 1.04 -10.14 -11.98
C GLY A 202 1.20 -8.97 -12.96
N ALA A 203 0.37 -8.95 -14.00
CA ALA A 203 0.39 -7.90 -15.02
C ALA A 203 -0.16 -6.54 -14.52
N GLY A 204 -0.89 -6.54 -13.41
CA GLY A 204 -1.55 -5.36 -12.84
C GLY A 204 -0.62 -4.43 -12.05
N LYS A 205 -1.19 -3.28 -11.65
CA LYS A 205 -0.55 -2.32 -10.73
C LYS A 205 -0.70 -2.77 -9.28
N GLY A 206 0.21 -2.30 -8.42
CA GLY A 206 0.14 -2.51 -6.98
C GLY A 206 1.25 -3.38 -6.38
N LYS A 207 2.10 -4.00 -7.19
CA LYS A 207 3.23 -4.83 -6.71
C LYS A 207 4.22 -4.02 -5.87
N SER A 208 4.85 -3.01 -6.46
CA SER A 208 5.80 -2.12 -5.78
C SER A 208 5.12 -1.34 -4.65
N THR A 209 3.85 -0.95 -4.84
CA THR A 209 3.05 -0.29 -3.78
C THR A 209 2.87 -1.19 -2.55
N SER A 210 2.57 -2.48 -2.74
CA SER A 210 2.48 -3.46 -1.65
C SER A 210 3.82 -3.65 -0.95
N ALA A 211 4.92 -3.71 -1.72
CA ALA A 211 6.26 -3.81 -1.17
C ALA A 211 6.63 -2.58 -0.31
N LEU A 212 6.29 -1.35 -0.75
CA LEU A 212 6.46 -0.14 0.06
C LEU A 212 5.63 -0.16 1.35
N GLY A 213 4.39 -0.66 1.29
CA GLY A 213 3.59 -0.90 2.50
C GLY A 213 4.24 -1.90 3.46
N ARG A 214 4.89 -2.94 2.92
CA ARG A 214 5.67 -3.90 3.71
C ARG A 214 6.90 -3.27 4.36
N ALA A 215 7.60 -2.36 3.65
CA ALA A 215 8.71 -1.58 4.19
C ALA A 215 8.28 -0.80 5.42
N LEU A 216 7.20 -0.03 5.28
CA LEU A 216 6.62 0.78 6.33
C LEU A 216 6.21 -0.08 7.54
N GLN A 217 5.62 -1.26 7.29
CA GLN A 217 5.28 -2.20 8.36
C GLN A 217 6.52 -2.71 9.11
N ALA A 218 7.59 -3.04 8.40
CA ALA A 218 8.85 -3.48 9.02
C ALA A 218 9.48 -2.38 9.88
N ILE A 219 9.49 -1.13 9.39
CA ILE A 219 9.94 0.04 10.13
C ILE A 219 9.11 0.21 11.41
N GLY A 220 7.78 0.15 11.30
CA GLY A 220 6.88 0.25 12.43
C GLY A 220 7.11 -0.83 13.49
N GLN A 221 7.35 -2.07 13.06
CA GLN A 221 7.64 -3.18 13.99
C GLN A 221 8.96 -2.97 14.73
N GLY A 222 9.98 -2.41 14.08
CA GLY A 222 11.24 -2.07 14.71
C GLY A 222 11.13 -0.93 15.70
N ILE A 223 10.43 0.15 15.33
CA ILE A 223 10.25 1.32 16.21
C ILE A 223 9.56 0.93 17.52
N SER A 224 8.60 0.01 17.47
CA SER A 224 7.86 -0.44 18.65
C SER A 224 8.61 -1.44 19.53
N ARG A 225 9.80 -1.93 19.13
CA ARG A 225 10.52 -3.00 19.84
C ARG A 225 11.93 -2.62 20.26
N ASP A 226 12.82 -2.40 19.29
CA ASP A 226 14.26 -2.32 19.52
C ASP A 226 14.99 -1.35 18.58
N LEU A 227 14.27 -0.64 17.70
CA LEU A 227 14.79 0.23 16.65
C LEU A 227 15.79 -0.46 15.70
N SER A 228 15.85 -1.80 15.71
CA SER A 228 16.87 -2.56 14.97
C SER A 228 16.43 -2.96 13.56
N HIS A 229 15.17 -2.68 13.18
CA HIS A 229 14.66 -3.09 11.88
C HIS A 229 15.06 -2.07 10.81
N ARG A 230 16.14 -2.40 10.11
CA ARG A 230 16.53 -1.70 8.88
C ARG A 230 15.87 -2.34 7.68
N VAL A 231 15.49 -1.51 6.73
CA VAL A 231 14.90 -1.89 5.45
C VAL A 231 15.83 -1.45 4.33
N LEU A 232 16.16 -2.38 3.45
CA LEU A 232 16.82 -2.09 2.18
C LEU A 232 15.78 -2.11 1.07
N ILE A 233 15.77 -1.09 0.22
CA ILE A 233 14.98 -1.05 -1.02
C ILE A 233 15.96 -1.04 -2.19
N MET A 234 15.96 -2.12 -2.97
CA MET A 234 16.71 -2.23 -4.21
C MET A 234 15.74 -2.15 -5.39
N GLN A 235 16.08 -1.34 -6.39
CA GLN A 235 15.27 -1.14 -7.59
C GLN A 235 16.09 -1.42 -8.85
N TRP A 236 15.72 -2.45 -9.60
CA TRP A 236 16.34 -2.76 -10.90
C TRP A 236 15.65 -2.02 -12.04
N LEU A 237 16.41 -1.79 -13.11
CA LEU A 237 15.96 -1.14 -14.35
C LEU A 237 15.33 0.24 -14.09
N LYS A 238 15.82 0.93 -13.07
CA LYS A 238 15.36 2.26 -12.64
C LYS A 238 16.54 3.23 -12.47
N GLY A 239 17.34 3.43 -13.52
CA GLY A 239 18.49 4.35 -13.47
C GLY A 239 18.14 5.84 -13.54
N GLY A 240 16.99 6.17 -14.11
CA GLY A 240 16.53 7.55 -14.29
C GLY A 240 15.86 8.19 -13.07
N THR A 241 15.23 9.35 -13.31
CA THR A 241 14.48 10.12 -12.31
C THR A 241 13.01 10.21 -12.66
N GLY A 242 12.12 10.31 -11.67
CA GLY A 242 10.69 10.60 -11.90
C GLY A 242 9.76 9.41 -11.80
N TYR A 243 10.15 8.36 -11.07
CA TYR A 243 9.21 7.28 -10.76
C TYR A 243 8.30 7.71 -9.62
N THR A 244 7.05 7.25 -9.68
CA THR A 244 6.03 7.65 -8.70
C THR A 244 6.37 7.19 -7.28
N GLU A 245 7.11 6.09 -7.17
CA GLU A 245 7.59 5.49 -5.92
C GLU A 245 8.70 6.33 -5.26
N ASP A 246 9.41 7.18 -6.01
CA ASP A 246 10.49 8.03 -5.49
C ASP A 246 9.96 8.94 -4.38
N ALA A 247 8.74 9.43 -4.58
CA ALA A 247 8.08 10.30 -3.62
C ALA A 247 7.85 9.57 -2.29
N ALA A 248 7.36 8.33 -2.35
CA ALA A 248 7.15 7.48 -1.17
C ALA A 248 8.48 7.19 -0.45
N ILE A 249 9.52 6.79 -1.19
CA ILE A 249 10.82 6.44 -0.62
C ILE A 249 11.49 7.68 0.00
N ARG A 250 11.44 8.85 -0.66
CA ARG A 250 11.94 10.11 -0.10
C ARG A 250 11.21 10.49 1.19
N ALA A 251 9.89 10.39 1.22
CA ALA A 251 9.10 10.65 2.42
C ALA A 251 9.52 9.75 3.60
N LEU A 252 9.74 8.46 3.33
CA LEU A 252 10.25 7.55 4.35
C LEU A 252 11.67 7.90 4.80
N HIS A 253 12.60 8.14 3.86
CA HIS A 253 13.99 8.46 4.18
C HIS A 253 14.13 9.77 4.97
N GLN A 254 13.32 10.79 4.65
CA GLN A 254 13.27 12.03 5.45
C GLN A 254 12.81 11.78 6.89
N SER A 255 11.90 10.84 7.08
CA SER A 255 11.32 10.55 8.40
C SER A 255 12.15 9.55 9.21
N TYR A 256 12.84 8.64 8.52
CA TYR A 256 13.57 7.50 9.08
C TYR A 256 14.94 7.30 8.41
N PRO A 257 15.82 8.32 8.43
CA PRO A 257 17.07 8.31 7.65
C PRO A 257 18.05 7.20 8.05
N HIS A 258 17.94 6.64 9.25
CA HIS A 258 18.83 5.60 9.76
C HIS A 258 18.27 4.17 9.63
N LEU A 259 17.02 4.05 9.17
CA LEU A 259 16.33 2.75 9.05
C LEU A 259 16.15 2.32 7.60
N ILE A 260 16.49 3.16 6.63
CA ILE A 260 16.16 2.92 5.22
C ILE A 260 17.35 3.22 4.35
N ASP A 261 17.82 2.18 3.68
CA ASP A 261 18.80 2.28 2.61
C ASP A 261 18.08 2.04 1.28
N HIS A 262 18.39 2.85 0.26
CA HIS A 262 17.76 2.78 -1.05
C HIS A 262 18.81 2.84 -2.15
N HIS A 263 18.80 1.85 -3.04
CA HIS A 263 19.66 1.84 -4.21
C HIS A 263 18.87 1.59 -5.49
N ARG A 264 19.32 2.27 -6.54
CA ARG A 264 18.89 2.05 -7.93
C ARG A 264 20.00 1.40 -8.71
N CYS A 265 19.58 0.48 -9.55
CA CYS A 265 20.42 -0.24 -10.48
C CYS A 265 19.74 -0.19 -11.84
N GLY A 266 20.53 0.10 -12.87
CA GLY A 266 20.06 0.17 -14.25
C GLY A 266 20.43 1.49 -14.90
N ARG A 267 20.35 1.50 -16.23
CA ARG A 267 20.58 2.71 -17.02
C ARG A 267 19.39 3.66 -16.95
N ASP A 268 19.62 4.92 -17.28
CA ASP A 268 18.57 5.87 -17.61
C ASP A 268 18.05 5.64 -19.04
N ALA A 269 17.53 4.44 -19.29
CA ALA A 269 17.04 4.01 -20.59
C ALA A 269 16.07 2.82 -20.47
N ILE A 270 15.13 2.74 -21.41
CA ILE A 270 14.21 1.61 -21.52
C ILE A 270 14.98 0.36 -21.95
N VAL A 271 14.89 -0.70 -21.15
CA VAL A 271 15.46 -2.00 -21.47
C VAL A 271 14.39 -2.88 -22.12
N TRP A 272 14.63 -3.26 -23.38
CA TRP A 272 13.72 -4.11 -24.15
C TRP A 272 14.21 -5.55 -24.17
N ARG A 273 13.27 -6.49 -24.07
CA ARG A 273 13.56 -7.92 -24.19
C ARG A 273 14.21 -8.22 -25.55
N GLY A 274 15.42 -8.80 -25.51
CA GLY A 274 16.20 -9.15 -26.71
C GLY A 274 17.03 -8.00 -27.29
N LYS A 275 17.01 -6.82 -26.64
CA LYS A 275 17.82 -5.64 -27.02
C LYS A 275 18.61 -5.10 -25.83
N GLN A 276 18.94 -5.96 -24.86
CA GLN A 276 19.75 -5.59 -23.71
C GLN A 276 21.17 -5.19 -24.16
N GLN A 277 21.72 -4.16 -23.52
CA GLN A 277 23.10 -3.73 -23.72
C GLN A 277 24.00 -4.30 -22.62
N GLU A 278 25.30 -4.37 -22.86
CA GLU A 278 26.29 -4.87 -21.88
C GLU A 278 26.14 -4.18 -20.51
N LEU A 279 25.95 -2.86 -20.51
CA LEU A 279 25.78 -2.08 -19.29
C LEU A 279 24.47 -2.41 -18.52
N ASP A 280 23.44 -2.98 -19.17
CA ASP A 280 22.26 -3.49 -18.47
C ASP A 280 22.61 -4.69 -17.58
N TYR A 281 23.48 -5.58 -18.06
CA TYR A 281 23.95 -6.74 -17.30
C TYR A 281 24.85 -6.33 -16.14
N VAL A 282 25.80 -5.41 -16.39
CA VAL A 282 26.69 -4.88 -15.35
C VAL A 282 25.90 -4.23 -14.22
N GLU A 283 24.90 -3.40 -14.55
CA GLU A 283 24.06 -2.77 -13.54
C GLU A 283 23.18 -3.76 -12.77
N ALA A 284 22.66 -4.79 -13.46
CA ALA A 284 21.88 -5.84 -12.82
C ALA A 284 22.74 -6.66 -11.84
N GLU A 285 23.97 -6.99 -12.22
CA GLU A 285 24.95 -7.71 -11.41
C GLU A 285 25.39 -6.89 -10.20
N ARG A 286 25.73 -5.60 -10.39
CA ARG A 286 26.03 -4.66 -9.29
C ARG A 286 24.91 -4.61 -8.27
N GLY A 287 23.66 -4.53 -8.72
CA GLY A 287 22.50 -4.57 -7.83
C GLY A 287 22.39 -5.88 -7.07
N TRP A 288 22.66 -7.00 -7.75
CA TRP A 288 22.59 -8.31 -7.14
C TRP A 288 23.68 -8.52 -6.07
N GLU A 289 24.91 -8.07 -6.31
CA GLU A 289 25.99 -8.11 -5.32
C GLU A 289 25.63 -7.33 -4.05
N ILE A 290 25.06 -6.13 -4.18
CA ILE A 290 24.58 -5.33 -3.05
C ILE A 290 23.50 -6.10 -2.28
N ALA A 291 22.53 -6.68 -2.98
CA ALA A 291 21.47 -7.45 -2.37
C ALA A 291 22.01 -8.71 -1.66
N GLN A 292 22.95 -9.43 -2.24
CA GLN A 292 23.60 -10.60 -1.64
C GLN A 292 24.35 -10.22 -0.36
N ALA A 293 25.15 -9.14 -0.41
CA ALA A 293 25.85 -8.63 0.76
C ALA A 293 24.87 -8.22 1.88
N ALA A 294 23.77 -7.55 1.52
CA ALA A 294 22.73 -7.17 2.46
C ALA A 294 22.05 -8.39 3.11
N ILE A 295 21.70 -9.42 2.32
CA ILE A 295 21.13 -10.68 2.81
C ILE A 295 22.10 -11.38 3.78
N ALA A 296 23.38 -11.48 3.42
CA ALA A 296 24.39 -12.14 4.23
C ALA A 296 24.72 -11.39 5.52
N SER A 297 24.61 -10.07 5.52
CA SER A 297 25.00 -9.22 6.65
C SER A 297 24.15 -9.42 7.92
N GLY A 298 22.89 -9.85 7.80
CA GLY A 298 21.93 -9.88 8.90
C GLY A 298 21.50 -8.50 9.44
N LEU A 299 22.02 -7.42 8.84
CA LEU A 299 21.75 -6.02 9.21
C LEU A 299 20.32 -5.61 8.91
N TYR A 300 19.82 -6.03 7.74
CA TYR A 300 18.48 -5.70 7.27
C TYR A 300 17.49 -6.77 7.71
N LYS A 301 16.38 -6.33 8.33
CA LYS A 301 15.27 -7.23 8.70
C LYS A 301 14.25 -7.37 7.58
N THR A 302 14.30 -6.49 6.59
CA THR A 302 13.49 -6.59 5.38
C THR A 302 14.29 -6.05 4.21
N ILE A 303 14.31 -6.79 3.11
CA ILE A 303 14.97 -6.40 1.87
C ILE A 303 13.93 -6.49 0.77
N ILE A 304 13.67 -5.38 0.10
CA ILE A 304 12.75 -5.28 -1.03
C ILE A 304 13.57 -5.31 -2.31
N LEU A 305 13.26 -6.27 -3.17
CA LEU A 305 13.91 -6.48 -4.47
C LEU A 305 12.92 -6.14 -5.58
N ASP A 306 12.72 -4.84 -5.82
CA ASP A 306 11.74 -4.32 -6.77
C ASP A 306 12.27 -4.39 -8.21
N GLU A 307 11.45 -4.88 -9.12
CA GLU A 307 11.78 -5.12 -10.54
C GLU A 307 12.97 -6.09 -10.78
N LEU A 308 13.30 -6.96 -9.83
CA LEU A 308 14.34 -8.00 -10.01
C LEU A 308 13.91 -9.07 -11.03
N ASN A 309 12.61 -9.34 -11.14
CA ASN A 309 12.01 -10.32 -12.06
C ASN A 309 11.04 -9.66 -13.05
N PRO A 310 11.51 -8.69 -13.84
CA PRO A 310 10.61 -7.89 -14.64
C PRO A 310 10.10 -8.72 -15.83
N THR A 311 8.80 -8.55 -16.12
CA THR A 311 8.12 -9.22 -17.24
C THR A 311 8.44 -8.57 -18.57
#